data_AF-A0A842UMR6-F1
#
_entry.id   AF-A0A842UMR6-F1
#
_cell.length_a   1.000
_cell.length_b   1.000
_cell.length_c   1.000
_cell.angle_alpha   90.00
_cell.angle_beta   90.00
_cell.angle_gamma   90.00
#
_symmetry.space_group_name_H-M   'P 1'
#
loop_
_entity.id
_entity.type
_entity.pdbx_description
1 polymer ?
#
loop_
_entity_poly.entity_id
_entity_poly.type
_entity_poly.pdbx_seq_one_letter_code
_entity_poly.pdbx_strand_id
1 'polypeptide(L)'
;MAIRKIRKRDGRIVRFDPRKITNAILKAFRATGVEDGKNAEKVKDDVVRAIERRYKKKLVTVEGVQDIVEEMLIKDDFPKVAKAYILYRQKRAEKRETRRFFGAEQIDVSLNAARVLERRYLVKDKEGRVVESPRGMFSRVARSIAKADKKYDPKADTESLAKDFYQLMSALEFLPNSPTLM
;
A
#
# COMPACT_ATOMS: atom_id res chain seq x y z
N MET A 1 -12.27 -21.86 -21.05
CA MET A 1 -11.55 -20.65 -20.57
C MET A 1 -10.54 -20.19 -21.61
N ALA A 2 -10.77 -19.04 -22.22
CA ALA A 2 -9.89 -18.45 -23.23
C ALA A 2 -8.77 -17.58 -22.63
N ILE A 3 -8.93 -17.09 -21.39
CA ILE A 3 -7.95 -16.22 -20.73
C ILE A 3 -6.94 -17.05 -19.94
N ARG A 4 -5.68 -17.03 -20.38
CA ARG A 4 -4.60 -17.79 -19.72
C ARG A 4 -3.68 -16.92 -18.87
N LYS A 5 -3.53 -15.64 -19.23
CA LYS A 5 -2.57 -14.72 -18.61
C LYS A 5 -3.17 -13.33 -18.45
N ILE A 6 -2.69 -12.60 -17.44
CA ILE A 6 -3.02 -11.18 -17.20
C ILE A 6 -1.75 -10.38 -16.92
N ARG A 7 -1.80 -9.08 -17.21
CA ARG A 7 -0.71 -8.13 -16.91
C ARG A 7 -0.94 -7.47 -15.55
N LYS A 8 0.00 -7.64 -14.62
CA LYS A 8 0.01 -6.94 -13.33
C LYS A 8 0.43 -5.48 -13.50
N ARG A 9 0.20 -4.68 -12.45
CA ARG A 9 0.55 -3.25 -12.42
C ARG A 9 2.04 -2.97 -12.60
N ASP A 10 2.90 -3.90 -12.19
CA ASP A 10 4.35 -3.86 -12.34
C ASP A 10 4.82 -4.34 -13.73
N GLY A 11 3.91 -4.54 -14.67
CA GLY A 11 4.20 -5.02 -16.02
C GLY A 11 4.33 -6.53 -16.14
N ARG A 12 4.48 -7.28 -15.03
CA ARG A 12 4.65 -8.74 -15.07
C ARG A 12 3.42 -9.43 -15.64
N ILE A 13 3.66 -10.44 -16.47
CA ILE A 13 2.61 -11.30 -17.01
C ILE A 13 2.51 -12.54 -16.13
N VAL A 14 1.33 -12.80 -15.56
CA VAL A 14 1.08 -13.95 -14.68
C VAL A 14 -0.07 -14.79 -15.18
N ARG A 15 -0.14 -16.06 -14.76
CA ARG A 15 -1.29 -16.92 -15.07
C ARG A 15 -2.57 -16.33 -14.46
N PHE A 16 -3.64 -16.36 -15.24
CA PHE A 16 -4.97 -15.99 -14.76
C PHE A 16 -5.48 -17.06 -13.80
N ASP A 17 -5.96 -16.63 -12.63
CA ASP A 17 -6.58 -17.50 -11.64
C ASP A 17 -7.92 -16.88 -11.21
N PRO A 18 -9.06 -17.44 -11.68
CA PRO A 18 -10.38 -16.88 -11.39
C PRO A 18 -10.72 -16.95 -9.89
N ARG A 19 -10.12 -17.86 -9.12
CA ARG A 19 -10.36 -17.98 -7.67
C ARG A 19 -9.94 -16.71 -6.91
N LYS A 20 -9.00 -15.94 -7.47
CA LYS A 20 -8.61 -14.63 -6.90
C LYS A 20 -9.73 -13.60 -7.00
N ILE A 21 -10.60 -13.70 -8.00
CA ILE A 21 -11.77 -12.84 -8.18
C ILE A 21 -12.82 -13.21 -7.13
N THR A 22 -13.20 -14.49 -7.02
CA THR A 22 -14.13 -14.98 -5.99
C THR A 22 -13.68 -14.55 -4.59
N ASN A 23 -12.41 -14.79 -4.24
CA ASN A 23 -11.87 -14.44 -2.93
C ASN A 23 -11.88 -12.92 -2.66
N ALA A 24 -11.75 -12.08 -3.68
CA ALA A 24 -11.81 -10.64 -3.53
C ALA A 24 -13.27 -10.16 -3.35
N ILE A 25 -14.20 -10.73 -4.11
CA ILE A 25 -15.64 -10.46 -4.02
C ILE A 25 -16.18 -10.91 -2.65
N LEU A 26 -15.84 -12.12 -2.19
CA LEU A 26 -16.21 -12.64 -0.87
C LEU A 26 -15.78 -11.70 0.27
N LYS A 27 -14.59 -11.10 0.17
CA LYS A 27 -14.12 -10.12 1.17
C LYS A 27 -14.97 -8.86 1.18
N ALA A 28 -15.44 -8.42 0.01
CA ALA A 28 -16.34 -7.28 -0.07
C ALA A 28 -17.72 -7.59 0.52
N PHE A 29 -18.28 -8.77 0.22
CA PHE A 29 -19.53 -9.25 0.83
C PHE A 29 -19.43 -9.30 2.36
N ARG A 30 -18.36 -9.93 2.88
CA ARG A 30 -18.13 -9.99 4.33
C ARG A 30 -18.00 -8.60 4.96
N ALA A 31 -17.35 -7.66 4.29
CA ALA A 31 -17.23 -6.28 4.77
C ALA A 31 -18.57 -5.54 4.84
N THR A 32 -19.59 -5.99 4.10
CA THR A 32 -20.97 -5.48 4.20
C THR A 32 -21.85 -6.30 5.15
N GLY A 33 -21.29 -7.27 5.88
CA GLY A 33 -22.04 -8.13 6.81
C GLY A 33 -22.86 -9.23 6.14
N VAL A 34 -22.63 -9.48 4.84
CA VAL A 34 -23.33 -10.51 4.06
C VAL A 34 -22.33 -11.61 3.73
N GLU A 35 -22.63 -12.86 4.07
CA GLU A 35 -21.78 -13.99 3.66
C GLU A 35 -22.47 -14.79 2.57
N ASP A 36 -22.22 -14.40 1.32
CA ASP A 36 -22.89 -15.00 0.16
C ASP A 36 -21.88 -15.52 -0.86
N GLY A 37 -21.48 -16.77 -0.66
CA GLY A 37 -20.59 -17.48 -1.58
C GLY A 37 -21.22 -17.81 -2.93
N LYS A 38 -22.54 -17.98 -2.99
CA LYS A 38 -23.24 -18.32 -4.23
C LYS A 38 -23.23 -17.13 -5.18
N ASN A 39 -23.57 -15.94 -4.68
CA ASN A 39 -23.54 -14.72 -5.46
C ASN A 39 -22.10 -14.30 -5.81
N ALA A 40 -21.13 -14.51 -4.92
CA ALA A 40 -19.73 -14.27 -5.25
C ALA A 40 -19.24 -15.12 -6.44
N GLU A 41 -19.65 -16.39 -6.50
CA GLU A 41 -19.28 -17.29 -7.59
C GLU A 41 -20.01 -16.93 -8.90
N LYS A 42 -21.30 -16.56 -8.82
CA LYS A 42 -22.07 -16.04 -9.96
C LYS A 42 -21.40 -14.81 -10.58
N VAL A 43 -21.09 -13.80 -9.76
CA VAL A 43 -20.42 -12.56 -10.22
C VAL A 43 -19.05 -12.88 -10.82
N LYS A 44 -18.29 -13.82 -10.24
CA LYS A 44 -17.02 -14.28 -10.82
C LYS A 44 -17.21 -14.84 -12.23
N ASP A 45 -18.24 -15.65 -12.46
CA ASP A 45 -18.52 -16.19 -13.80
C ASP A 45 -18.94 -15.10 -14.79
N ASP A 46 -19.74 -14.11 -14.36
CA ASP A 46 -20.09 -12.95 -15.17
C ASP A 46 -18.89 -12.10 -15.55
N VAL A 47 -17.98 -11.87 -14.60
CA VAL A 47 -16.70 -11.18 -14.84
C VAL A 47 -15.86 -11.94 -15.88
N VAL A 48 -15.72 -13.26 -15.73
CA VAL A 48 -14.96 -14.07 -16.71
C VAL A 48 -15.58 -13.97 -18.10
N ARG A 49 -16.91 -14.09 -18.21
CA ARG A 49 -17.64 -13.91 -19.48
C ARG A 49 -17.45 -12.52 -20.06
N ALA A 50 -17.46 -11.47 -19.24
CA ALA A 50 -17.29 -10.10 -19.67
C ALA A 50 -15.86 -9.85 -20.19
N ILE A 51 -14.84 -10.40 -19.53
CA ILE A 51 -13.44 -10.31 -20.00
C ILE A 51 -13.29 -11.03 -21.34
N GLU A 52 -13.82 -12.24 -21.47
CA GLU A 52 -13.72 -13.03 -22.71
C GLU A 52 -14.36 -12.29 -23.90
N ARG A 53 -15.55 -11.70 -23.69
CA ARG A 53 -16.27 -10.91 -24.69
C ARG A 53 -15.53 -9.63 -25.08
N ARG A 54 -15.07 -8.84 -24.09
CA ARG A 54 -14.49 -7.51 -24.31
C ARG A 54 -13.06 -7.56 -24.85
N TYR A 55 -12.27 -8.53 -24.40
CA TYR A 55 -10.85 -8.59 -24.75
C TYR A 55 -10.55 -9.55 -25.90
N LYS A 56 -11.45 -10.45 -26.30
CA LYS A 56 -11.29 -11.34 -27.49
C LYS A 56 -9.87 -11.96 -27.59
N LYS A 57 -9.37 -12.54 -26.49
CA LYS A 57 -7.99 -13.10 -26.32
C LYS A 57 -6.84 -12.09 -26.19
N LYS A 58 -7.08 -10.78 -26.20
CA LYS A 58 -6.09 -9.76 -25.83
C LYS A 58 -5.73 -9.86 -24.35
N LEU A 59 -4.51 -9.42 -24.02
CA LEU A 59 -4.00 -9.42 -22.66
C LEU A 59 -4.72 -8.36 -21.81
N VAL A 60 -5.52 -8.82 -20.85
CA VAL A 60 -6.19 -7.95 -19.88
C VAL A 60 -5.25 -7.55 -18.75
N THR A 61 -5.40 -6.32 -18.23
CA THR A 61 -4.67 -5.84 -17.06
C THR A 61 -5.42 -6.19 -15.77
N VAL A 62 -4.70 -6.23 -14.64
CA VAL A 62 -5.35 -6.40 -13.33
C VAL A 62 -6.37 -5.28 -13.06
N GLU A 63 -6.10 -4.04 -13.45
CA GLU A 63 -7.08 -2.94 -13.31
C GLU A 63 -8.32 -3.19 -14.17
N GLY A 64 -8.16 -3.59 -15.43
CA GLY A 64 -9.31 -3.87 -16.29
C GLY A 64 -10.17 -5.02 -15.76
N VAL A 65 -9.59 -6.02 -15.08
CA VAL A 65 -10.36 -7.04 -14.36
C VAL A 65 -11.10 -6.42 -13.18
N GLN A 66 -10.47 -5.52 -12.41
CA GLN A 66 -11.12 -4.86 -11.27
C GLN A 66 -12.29 -3.99 -11.70
N ASP A 67 -12.14 -3.21 -12.77
CA ASP A 67 -13.21 -2.36 -13.29
C ASP A 67 -14.42 -3.19 -13.75
N ILE A 68 -14.18 -4.37 -14.36
CA ILE A 68 -15.25 -5.30 -14.73
C ILE A 68 -15.92 -5.89 -13.49
N VAL A 69 -15.18 -6.21 -12.42
CA VAL A 69 -15.78 -6.69 -11.16
C VAL A 69 -16.71 -5.64 -10.57
N GLU A 70 -16.29 -4.38 -10.55
CA GLU A 70 -17.11 -3.26 -10.06
C GLU A 70 -18.38 -3.09 -10.91
N GLU A 71 -18.25 -3.15 -12.24
CA GLU A 71 -19.37 -3.10 -13.18
C GLU A 71 -20.37 -4.25 -12.94
N MET A 72 -19.88 -5.49 -12.78
CA MET A 72 -20.76 -6.66 -12.59
C MET A 72 -21.46 -6.63 -11.23
N LEU A 73 -20.78 -6.21 -10.15
CA LEU A 73 -21.42 -6.07 -8.83
C LEU A 73 -22.56 -5.04 -8.86
N ILE A 74 -22.43 -3.96 -9.63
CA ILE A 74 -23.50 -2.98 -9.78
C ILE A 74 -24.64 -3.54 -10.64
N LYS A 75 -24.32 -4.23 -11.75
CA LYS A 75 -25.32 -4.83 -12.64
C LYS A 75 -26.14 -5.95 -11.98
N ASP A 76 -25.52 -6.71 -11.08
CA ASP A 76 -26.17 -7.80 -10.35
C ASP A 76 -26.91 -7.33 -9.09
N ASP A 77 -27.18 -6.02 -8.95
CA ASP A 77 -27.92 -5.41 -7.84
C ASP A 77 -27.21 -5.49 -6.47
N PHE A 78 -25.86 -5.42 -6.47
CA PHE A 78 -25.04 -5.36 -5.26
C PHE A 78 -24.25 -4.03 -5.12
N PRO A 79 -24.89 -2.84 -5.19
CA PRO A 79 -24.18 -1.56 -5.13
C PRO A 79 -23.43 -1.33 -3.81
N LYS A 80 -23.96 -1.83 -2.68
CA LYS A 80 -23.28 -1.77 -1.38
C LYS A 80 -21.98 -2.58 -1.36
N VAL A 81 -22.01 -3.77 -1.98
CA VAL A 81 -20.83 -4.65 -2.09
C VAL A 81 -19.81 -4.06 -3.06
N ALA A 82 -20.25 -3.48 -4.18
CA ALA A 82 -19.38 -2.77 -5.11
C ALA A 82 -18.62 -1.63 -4.40
N LYS A 83 -19.32 -0.82 -3.60
CA LYS A 83 -18.69 0.24 -2.78
C LYS A 83 -17.66 -0.33 -1.81
N ALA A 84 -17.98 -1.42 -1.09
CA ALA A 84 -17.04 -2.07 -0.18
C ALA A 84 -15.80 -2.62 -0.91
N TYR A 85 -15.99 -3.17 -2.11
CA TYR A 85 -14.92 -3.66 -2.97
C TYR A 85 -13.97 -2.52 -3.41
N ILE A 86 -14.53 -1.39 -3.86
CA ILE A 86 -13.77 -0.19 -4.26
C ILE A 86 -12.94 0.33 -3.09
N LEU A 87 -13.55 0.47 -1.90
CA LEU A 87 -12.86 0.93 -0.70
C LEU A 87 -11.74 -0.03 -0.27
N TYR A 88 -11.98 -1.35 -0.33
CA TYR A 88 -10.95 -2.34 -0.03
C TYR A 88 -9.77 -2.26 -1.01
N ARG A 89 -10.04 -2.05 -2.30
CA ARG A 89 -9.01 -1.83 -3.34
C ARG A 89 -8.18 -0.57 -3.07
N GLN A 90 -8.83 0.54 -2.70
CA GLN A 90 -8.16 1.79 -2.33
C GLN A 90 -7.24 1.59 -1.12
N LYS A 91 -7.74 1.02 -0.02
CA LYS A 91 -6.94 0.71 1.17
C LYS A 91 -5.74 -0.20 0.85
N ARG A 92 -5.90 -1.14 -0.09
CA ARG A 92 -4.79 -2.01 -0.55
C ARG A 92 -3.81 -1.28 -1.47
N ALA A 93 -4.26 -0.28 -2.23
CA ALA A 93 -3.39 0.58 -3.02
C ALA A 93 -2.52 1.45 -2.10
N GLU A 94 -3.14 2.09 -1.11
CA GLU A 94 -2.46 2.87 -0.07
C GLU A 94 -1.40 2.04 0.64
N LYS A 95 -1.75 0.85 1.17
CA LYS A 95 -0.79 -0.05 1.81
C LYS A 95 0.39 -0.44 0.92
N ARG A 96 0.19 -0.56 -0.41
CA ARG A 96 1.28 -0.86 -1.35
C ARG A 96 2.17 0.36 -1.59
N GLU A 97 1.58 1.54 -1.66
CA GLU A 97 2.31 2.81 -1.79
C GLU A 97 3.14 3.06 -0.53
N THR A 98 2.54 2.91 0.65
CA THR A 98 3.25 2.92 1.93
C THR A 98 4.38 1.88 1.93
N ARG A 99 4.13 0.62 1.58
CA ARG A 99 5.20 -0.39 1.55
C ARG A 99 6.33 -0.08 0.55
N ARG A 100 6.03 0.54 -0.59
CA ARG A 100 7.04 0.95 -1.57
C ARG A 100 7.91 2.09 -1.04
N PHE A 101 7.31 3.03 -0.32
CA PHE A 101 8.01 4.19 0.25
C PHE A 101 8.79 3.89 1.53
N PHE A 102 8.26 3.03 2.41
CA PHE A 102 8.82 2.77 3.74
C PHE A 102 9.66 1.48 3.82
N GLY A 103 9.62 0.58 2.82
CA GLY A 103 10.33 -0.70 2.86
C GLY A 103 9.55 -1.82 3.58
N ALA A 104 10.26 -2.89 3.97
CA ALA A 104 9.65 -4.08 4.58
C ALA A 104 9.31 -3.93 6.07
N GLU A 105 9.93 -2.98 6.77
CA GLU A 105 9.61 -2.63 8.15
C GLU A 105 8.37 -1.73 8.16
N GLN A 106 7.33 -2.15 8.88
CA GLN A 106 6.08 -1.40 9.03
C GLN A 106 6.33 -0.23 9.99
N ILE A 107 6.70 0.92 9.46
CA ILE A 107 6.35 2.17 10.17
C ILE A 107 4.88 2.41 9.79
N ASP A 108 3.98 2.38 10.77
CA ASP A 108 2.54 2.55 10.54
C ASP A 108 2.21 4.04 10.30
N VAL A 109 2.59 4.51 9.11
CA VAL A 109 2.44 5.91 8.71
C VAL A 109 1.31 6.00 7.70
N SER A 110 0.35 6.89 7.96
CA SER A 110 -0.73 7.17 7.01
C SER A 110 -0.18 7.70 5.67
N LEU A 111 -0.94 7.55 4.59
CA LEU A 111 -0.56 8.09 3.27
C LEU A 111 -0.29 9.61 3.33
N ASN A 112 -1.05 10.34 4.14
CA ASN A 112 -0.85 11.78 4.29
C ASN A 112 0.46 12.08 5.00
N ALA A 113 0.77 11.36 6.07
CA ALA A 113 2.05 11.51 6.75
C ALA A 113 3.22 11.13 5.82
N ALA A 114 3.08 10.07 5.01
CA ALA A 114 4.06 9.74 3.96
C ALA A 114 4.33 10.89 3.00
N ARG A 115 3.26 11.54 2.49
CA ARG A 115 3.37 12.70 1.60
C ARG A 115 3.99 13.92 2.29
N VAL A 116 3.72 14.11 3.57
CA VAL A 116 4.33 15.18 4.37
C VAL A 116 5.84 14.93 4.52
N LEU A 117 6.24 13.70 4.86
CA LEU A 117 7.65 13.30 4.92
C LEU A 117 8.36 13.57 3.59
N GLU A 118 7.81 13.06 2.48
CA GLU A 118 8.37 13.23 1.14
C GLU A 118 8.53 14.70 0.73
N ARG A 119 7.53 15.53 1.04
CA ARG A 119 7.53 16.93 0.63
C ARG A 119 8.49 17.78 1.45
N ARG A 120 8.59 17.52 2.77
CA ARG A 120 9.20 18.46 3.73
C ARG A 120 10.47 17.97 4.40
N TYR A 121 10.63 16.67 4.61
CA TYR A 121 11.65 16.16 5.55
C TYR A 121 12.65 15.18 4.92
N LEU A 122 12.24 14.40 3.92
CA LEU A 122 13.14 13.49 3.24
C LEU A 122 14.15 14.26 2.38
N VAL A 123 15.43 13.89 2.50
CA VAL A 123 16.50 14.45 1.68
C VAL A 123 16.25 14.20 0.20
N LYS A 124 16.51 15.24 -0.60
CA LYS A 124 16.40 15.24 -2.07
C LYS A 124 17.77 15.51 -2.71
N ASP A 125 17.98 14.96 -3.89
CA ASP A 125 19.13 15.30 -4.72
C ASP A 125 18.97 16.68 -5.38
N LYS A 126 19.98 17.09 -6.16
CA LYS A 126 20.01 18.38 -6.86
C LYS A 126 18.89 18.51 -7.91
N GLU A 127 18.39 17.38 -8.41
CA GLU A 127 17.27 17.32 -9.35
C GLU A 127 15.90 17.26 -8.65
N GLY A 128 15.88 17.36 -7.31
CA GLY A 128 14.67 17.37 -6.50
C GLY A 128 14.05 15.98 -6.27
N ARG A 129 14.74 14.90 -6.65
CA ARG A 129 14.27 13.52 -6.43
C ARG A 129 14.58 13.09 -5.01
N VAL A 130 13.62 12.43 -4.37
CA VAL A 130 13.76 11.91 -3.00
C VAL A 130 14.76 10.76 -3.01
N VAL A 131 15.83 10.89 -2.23
CA VAL A 131 16.92 9.89 -2.13
C VAL A 131 17.02 9.26 -0.75
N GLU A 132 16.25 9.75 0.22
CA GLU A 132 16.18 9.20 1.57
C GLU A 132 14.82 8.52 1.79
N SER A 133 14.83 7.39 2.50
CA SER A 133 13.61 6.74 2.97
C SER A 133 13.22 7.26 4.36
N PRO A 134 11.97 7.15 4.80
CA PRO A 134 11.57 7.51 6.16
C PRO A 134 12.38 6.83 7.27
N ARG A 135 12.80 5.57 7.05
CA ARG A 135 13.76 4.87 7.91
C ARG A 135 15.11 5.60 7.94
N GLY A 136 15.62 5.97 6.78
CA GLY A 136 16.86 6.75 6.64
C GLY A 136 16.77 8.07 7.40
N MET A 137 15.65 8.78 7.25
CA MET A 137 15.37 10.03 7.96
C MET A 137 15.37 9.83 9.48
N PHE A 138 14.62 8.86 10.01
CA PHE A 138 14.62 8.60 11.46
C PHE A 138 16.01 8.18 11.97
N SER A 139 16.76 7.39 11.20
CA SER A 139 18.13 7.01 11.57
C SER A 139 19.08 8.21 11.58
N ARG A 140 18.99 9.10 10.57
CA ARG A 140 19.75 10.35 10.48
C ARG A 140 19.43 11.25 11.67
N VAL A 141 18.15 11.48 11.94
CA VAL A 141 17.69 12.33 13.05
C VAL A 141 18.13 11.75 14.39
N ALA A 142 17.97 10.45 14.62
CA ALA A 142 18.35 9.79 15.87
C ALA A 142 19.85 9.94 16.15
N ARG A 143 20.69 9.75 15.11
CA ARG A 143 22.14 9.98 15.20
C ARG A 143 22.47 11.45 15.47
N SER A 144 21.74 12.39 14.87
CA SER A 144 21.95 13.82 15.12
C SER A 144 21.61 14.20 16.56
N ILE A 145 20.50 13.68 17.11
CA ILE A 145 20.10 13.92 18.49
C ILE A 145 21.11 13.31 19.46
N ALA A 146 21.44 12.02 19.30
CA ALA A 146 22.37 11.32 20.18
C ALA A 146 23.78 11.93 20.19
N LYS A 147 24.22 12.55 19.09
CA LYS A 147 25.51 13.26 19.04
C LYS A 147 25.57 14.47 19.96
N ALA A 148 24.44 15.06 20.35
CA ALA A 148 24.42 16.20 21.25
C ALA A 148 24.95 15.84 22.65
N ASP A 149 24.75 14.60 23.10
CA ASP A 149 25.20 14.11 24.41
C ASP A 149 26.72 14.22 24.59
N LYS A 150 27.51 14.13 23.52
CA LYS A 150 28.97 14.34 23.59
C LYS A 150 29.39 15.71 24.09
N LYS A 151 28.49 16.71 24.04
CA LYS A 151 28.74 18.04 24.61
C LYS A 151 28.72 18.03 26.14
N TYR A 152 28.02 17.08 26.74
CA TYR A 152 27.85 16.96 28.19
C TYR A 152 28.70 15.82 28.76
N ASP A 153 28.80 14.70 28.05
CA ASP A 153 29.67 13.58 28.38
C ASP A 153 30.50 13.15 27.16
N PRO A 154 31.81 13.45 27.11
CA PRO A 154 32.69 13.03 26.02
C PRO A 154 32.76 11.51 25.79
N LYS A 155 32.41 10.70 26.79
CA LYS A 155 32.39 9.23 26.72
C LYS A 155 31.01 8.64 26.43
N ALA A 156 30.00 9.48 26.18
CA ALA A 156 28.64 9.04 25.89
C ALA A 156 28.60 8.02 24.75
N ASP A 157 27.88 6.92 24.97
CA ASP A 157 27.60 5.92 23.93
C ASP A 157 26.48 6.42 23.00
N THR A 158 26.89 7.24 22.04
CA THR A 158 25.98 7.83 21.07
C THR A 158 25.35 6.81 20.13
N GLU A 159 25.94 5.61 19.98
CA GLU A 159 25.37 4.59 19.08
C GLU A 159 24.19 3.90 19.76
N SER A 160 24.33 3.55 21.05
CA SER A 160 23.21 3.04 21.84
C SER A 160 22.08 4.06 21.93
N LEU A 161 22.39 5.32 22.25
CA LEU A 161 21.38 6.39 22.32
C LEU A 161 20.68 6.61 20.97
N ALA A 162 21.42 6.57 19.85
CA ALA A 162 20.81 6.69 18.52
C ALA A 162 19.85 5.52 18.23
N LYS A 163 20.17 4.31 18.69
CA LYS A 163 19.27 3.17 18.57
C LYS A 163 17.99 3.39 19.38
N ASP A 164 18.09 3.89 20.61
CA ASP A 164 16.94 4.15 21.47
C ASP A 164 16.03 5.24 20.88
N PHE A 165 16.60 6.38 20.46
CA PHE A 165 15.85 7.44 19.78
C PHE A 165 15.19 6.95 18.49
N TYR A 166 15.87 6.11 17.72
CA TYR A 166 15.28 5.51 16.53
C TYR A 166 14.05 4.66 16.87
N GLN A 167 14.14 3.81 17.91
CA GLN A 167 12.99 2.99 18.34
C GLN A 167 11.82 3.86 18.75
N LEU A 168 12.04 4.84 19.63
CA LEU A 168 11.00 5.78 20.10
C LEU A 168 10.32 6.52 18.93
N MET A 169 11.09 7.00 17.96
CA MET A 169 10.53 7.68 16.78
C MET A 169 9.81 6.72 15.83
N SER A 170 10.35 5.52 15.61
CA SER A 170 9.74 4.52 14.74
C SER A 170 8.43 3.97 15.30
N ALA A 171 8.30 3.95 16.63
CA ALA A 171 7.08 3.60 17.36
C ALA A 171 6.11 4.79 17.52
N LEU A 172 6.50 6.00 17.08
CA LEU A 172 5.76 7.25 17.26
C LEU A 172 5.50 7.63 18.73
N GLU A 173 6.31 7.12 19.66
CA GLU A 173 6.27 7.47 21.08
C GLU A 173 6.94 8.82 21.35
N PHE A 174 7.86 9.21 20.47
CA PHE A 174 8.54 10.50 20.50
C PHE A 174 8.72 11.02 19.07
N LEU A 175 8.48 12.30 18.84
CA LEU A 175 8.88 12.99 17.62
C LEU A 175 9.48 14.34 17.98
N PRO A 176 10.70 14.65 17.51
CA PRO A 176 11.27 15.97 17.73
C PRO A 176 10.52 17.01 16.89
N ASN A 177 10.76 18.29 17.18
CA ASN A 177 10.13 19.37 16.45
C ASN A 177 10.51 19.36 14.94
N SER A 178 9.72 20.08 14.13
CA SER A 178 9.95 20.13 12.68
C SER A 178 11.37 20.53 12.25
N PRO A 179 12.04 21.53 12.88
CA PRO A 179 13.44 21.85 12.60
C PRO A 179 14.42 20.70 12.75
N THR A 180 14.20 19.82 13.73
CA THR A 180 15.09 18.68 14.00
C THR A 180 14.92 17.54 12.97
N LEU A 181 13.77 17.49 12.29
CA LEU A 181 13.47 16.49 11.27
C LEU A 181 14.01 16.84 9.86
N MET A 182 14.41 18.09 9.65
CA MET A 182 14.97 18.57 8.37
C MET A 182 16.45 18.23 8.28
#